data_AF-A0AAW8KEY6-F1
#
_entry.id   AF-A0AAW8KEY6-F1
#
_cell.length_a   1.000
_cell.length_b   1.000
_cell.length_c   1.000
_cell.angle_alpha   90.00
_cell.angle_beta   90.00
_cell.angle_gamma   90.00
#
_symmetry.space_group_name_H-M   'P 1'
#
loop_
_entity.id
_entity.type
_entity.pdbx_description
1 polymer ?
#
loop_
_entity_poly.entity_id
_entity_poly.type
_entity_poly.pdbx_seq_one_letter_code
_entity_poly.pdbx_strand_id
1 'polypeptide(L)' 'LIKSISGFRGTIGGRTGDTLTPVDIAKSVSAYAALREKVVNRTFRRKIVVGRDARISGEMASHIVCGTLM' A
#
# COMPACT_ATOMS: atom_id res chain seq x y z
N LEU A 1 -3.57 -12.42 7.02
CA LEU A 1 -2.71 -11.32 6.51
C LEU A 1 -1.62 -11.07 7.53
N ILE A 2 -0.36 -11.09 7.13
CA ILE A 2 0.77 -10.88 8.05
C ILE A 2 1.05 -9.37 8.13
N LYS A 3 0.95 -8.81 9.33
CA LYS A 3 1.30 -7.42 9.65
C LYS A 3 2.54 -7.45 10.53
N SER A 4 3.63 -6.87 10.06
CA SER A 4 4.91 -6.89 10.79
C SER A 4 5.61 -5.54 10.71
N ILE A 5 6.68 -5.38 11.49
CA ILE A 5 7.59 -4.23 11.40
C ILE A 5 8.18 -4.04 9.99
N SER A 6 8.19 -5.12 9.18
CA SER A 6 8.71 -5.14 7.81
C SER A 6 7.61 -5.02 6.73
N GLY A 7 6.41 -4.61 7.12
CA GLY A 7 5.28 -4.35 6.22
C GLY A 7 4.16 -5.38 6.26
N PHE A 8 3.19 -5.19 5.34
CA PHE A 8 2.01 -6.02 5.15
C PHE A 8 2.28 -7.08 4.07
N ARG A 9 2.04 -8.35 4.39
CA ARG A 9 2.32 -9.49 3.50
C ARG A 9 1.18 -10.49 3.52
N GLY A 10 0.91 -11.14 2.39
CA GLY A 10 -0.09 -12.20 2.29
C GLY A 10 -0.13 -12.77 0.88
N THR A 11 -0.87 -13.86 0.73
CA THR A 11 -1.20 -14.42 -0.58
C THR A 11 -2.08 -13.45 -1.36
N ILE A 12 -1.85 -13.32 -2.66
CA ILE A 12 -2.69 -12.48 -3.52
C ILE A 12 -4.04 -13.17 -3.74
N GLY A 13 -5.14 -12.43 -3.52
CA GLY A 13 -6.50 -12.96 -3.61
C GLY A 13 -6.94 -13.75 -2.38
N GLY A 14 -8.21 -14.18 -2.36
CA GLY A 14 -8.84 -14.82 -1.18
C GLY A 14 -9.74 -13.86 -0.41
N ARG A 15 -9.99 -14.15 0.88
CA ARG A 15 -10.83 -13.31 1.74
C ARG A 15 -10.06 -12.12 2.31
N THR A 16 -10.71 -10.95 2.32
CA THR A 16 -10.17 -9.71 2.89
C THR A 16 -9.78 -9.91 4.36
N GLY A 17 -8.66 -9.32 4.78
CA GLY A 17 -8.15 -9.43 6.15
C GLY A 17 -7.36 -10.71 6.45
N ASP A 18 -7.64 -11.80 5.75
CA ASP A 18 -6.88 -13.05 5.84
C ASP A 18 -5.78 -13.14 4.78
N THR A 19 -5.95 -12.44 3.67
CA THR A 19 -5.03 -12.43 2.53
C THR A 19 -4.66 -11.00 2.11
N LEU A 20 -3.81 -10.85 1.10
CA LEU A 20 -3.45 -9.54 0.54
C LEU A 20 -4.35 -9.24 -0.66
N THR A 21 -5.57 -8.80 -0.38
CA THR A 21 -6.55 -8.43 -1.41
C THR A 21 -6.32 -6.99 -1.93
N PRO A 22 -6.86 -6.62 -3.10
CA PRO A 22 -6.82 -5.25 -3.57
C PRO A 22 -7.38 -4.23 -2.56
N VAL A 23 -8.46 -4.60 -1.85
CA VAL A 23 -9.06 -3.77 -0.81
C VAL A 23 -8.13 -3.60 0.39
N ASP A 24 -7.43 -4.67 0.79
CA ASP A 24 -6.45 -4.60 1.89
C ASP A 24 -5.25 -3.71 1.53
N ILE A 25 -4.78 -3.77 0.28
CA ILE A 25 -3.71 -2.91 -0.24
C ILE A 25 -4.18 -1.46 -0.20
N ALA A 26 -5.33 -1.14 -0.81
CA ALA A 26 -5.87 0.22 -0.84
C ALA A 26 -6.08 0.77 0.58
N LYS A 27 -6.70 0.00 1.48
CA LYS A 27 -6.92 0.40 2.88
C LYS A 27 -5.61 0.73 3.60
N SER A 28 -4.59 -0.09 3.41
CA SER A 28 -3.27 0.13 4.03
C SER A 28 -2.57 1.37 3.46
N VAL A 29 -2.66 1.58 2.14
CA VAL A 29 -2.07 2.74 1.46
C VAL A 29 -2.76 4.04 1.86
N SER A 30 -4.10 4.08 1.88
CA SER A 30 -4.87 5.25 2.33
C SER A 30 -4.56 5.60 3.79
N ALA A 31 -4.47 4.60 4.67
CA ALA A 31 -4.11 4.81 6.07
C ALA A 31 -2.69 5.38 6.21
N TYR A 32 -1.73 4.85 5.44
CA TYR A 32 -0.37 5.39 5.40
C TYR A 32 -0.34 6.84 4.90
N ALA A 33 -1.03 7.14 3.79
CA ALA A 33 -1.08 8.48 3.22
C ALA A 33 -1.65 9.50 4.22
N ALA A 34 -2.77 9.17 4.88
CA ALA A 34 -3.40 10.01 5.89
C ALA A 34 -2.50 10.23 7.13
N LEU A 35 -1.76 9.21 7.56
CA LEU A 35 -0.80 9.34 8.66
C LEU A 35 0.39 10.21 8.24
N ARG A 36 1.00 9.90 7.09
CA ARG A 36 2.15 10.63 6.54
C ARG A 36 1.85 12.10 6.36
N GLU A 37 0.65 12.40 5.87
CA GLU A 37 0.16 13.75 5.68
C GLU A 37 0.22 14.56 7.01
N LYS A 38 0.00 13.94 8.17
CA LYS A 38 0.03 14.64 9.46
C LYS A 38 1.43 14.85 10.04
N VAL A 39 2.40 14.01 9.66
CA VAL A 39 3.73 13.96 10.31
C VAL A 39 4.87 14.56 9.48
N VAL A 40 4.68 14.71 8.16
CA VAL A 40 5.72 15.24 7.26
C VAL A 40 5.57 16.74 7.05
N ASN A 41 6.70 17.45 6.90
CA ASN A 41 6.74 18.87 6.55
C ASN A 41 5.85 19.18 5.32
N ARG A 42 5.17 20.33 5.36
CA ARG A 42 4.26 20.82 4.31
C ARG A 42 4.84 20.72 2.89
N THR A 43 6.14 20.99 2.72
CA THR A 43 6.83 20.92 1.42
C THR A 43 6.84 19.51 0.82
N PHE A 44 6.93 18.47 1.67
CA PHE A 44 7.04 17.07 1.23
C PHE A 44 5.76 16.26 1.46
N ARG A 45 4.71 16.89 2.00
CA ARG A 45 3.45 16.26 2.43
C ARG A 45 2.79 15.43 1.34
N ARG A 46 2.90 15.85 0.07
CA ARG A 46 2.31 15.18 -1.11
C ARG A 46 3.31 14.38 -1.95
N LYS A 47 4.58 14.27 -1.56
CA LYS A 47 5.59 13.53 -2.31
C LYS A 47 5.75 12.12 -1.76
N ILE A 48 5.18 11.12 -2.44
CA ILE A 48 5.33 9.70 -2.10
C ILE A 48 6.03 9.00 -3.26
N VAL A 49 7.07 8.23 -2.96
CA VAL A 49 7.81 7.43 -3.95
C VAL A 49 7.28 6.00 -3.88
N VAL A 50 6.94 5.44 -5.04
CA VAL A 50 6.44 4.07 -5.17
C VAL A 50 7.45 3.27 -5.98
N GLY A 51 7.78 2.06 -5.51
CA GLY A 51 8.63 1.11 -6.21
C GLY A 51 8.08 -0.31 -6.04
N ARG A 52 8.43 -1.21 -6.97
CA ARG A 52 8.01 -2.62 -6.94
C ARG A 52 9.20 -3.54 -7.25
N ASP A 53 9.07 -4.80 -6.83
CA ASP A 53 9.96 -5.86 -7.27
C ASP A 53 9.47 -6.48 -8.60
N ALA A 54 10.14 -7.54 -9.06
CA ALA A 54 9.85 -8.23 -10.31
C ALA A 54 8.76 -9.32 -10.19
N ARG A 55 8.03 -9.41 -9.08
CA ARG A 55 6.94 -10.41 -8.96
C ARG A 55 5.86 -10.14 -10.00
N ILE A 56 5.25 -11.21 -10.51
CA ILE A 56 4.16 -11.17 -11.49
C ILE A 56 3.00 -10.29 -10.99
N SER A 57 2.64 -10.40 -9.71
CA SER A 57 1.59 -9.59 -9.08
C SER A 57 1.98 -8.13 -8.81
N GLY A 58 3.24 -7.75 -9.09
CA GLY A 58 3.79 -6.43 -8.78
C GLY A 58 3.15 -5.31 -9.59
N GLU A 59 2.78 -5.56 -10.85
CA GLU A 59 2.09 -4.57 -11.69
C GLU A 59 0.70 -4.23 -11.12
N MET A 60 -0.10 -5.24 -10.80
CA MET A 60 -1.40 -5.08 -10.14
C MET A 60 -1.26 -4.30 -8.82
N ALA A 61 -0.31 -4.67 -7.96
CA ALA A 61 -0.08 -3.96 -6.70
C ALA A 61 0.31 -2.49 -6.94
N SER A 62 1.17 -2.22 -7.94
CA SER A 62 1.57 -0.86 -8.31
C SER A 62 0.38 -0.02 -8.79
N HIS A 63 -0.51 -0.58 -9.62
CA HIS A 63 -1.71 0.12 -10.07
C HIS A 63 -2.66 0.47 -8.92
N ILE A 64 -2.88 -0.46 -7.99
CA ILE A 64 -3.73 -0.22 -6.82
C ILE A 64 -3.11 0.86 -5.92
N VAL A 65 -1.80 0.78 -5.64
CA VAL A 65 -1.09 1.75 -4.79
C VAL A 65 -1.15 3.14 -5.43
N CYS A 66 -0.74 3.27 -6.69
CA CYS A 66 -0.76 4.56 -7.37
C CYS A 66 -2.18 5.11 -7.50
N GLY A 67 -3.17 4.28 -7.87
CA GLY A 67 -4.58 4.68 -7.94
C GLY A 67 -5.15 5.14 -6.60
N THR A 68 -4.69 4.58 -5.48
CA THR A 68 -5.12 5.00 -4.13
C THR A 68 -4.47 6.33 -3.70
N LEU A 69 -3.33 6.70 -4.28
CA LEU A 69 -2.57 7.90 -3.92
C LEU A 69 -2.89 9.14 -4.79
N MET A 70 -3.65 8.96 -5.87
CA MET A 70 -4.16 10.05 -6.72
C MET A 70 -5.37 10.73 -6.08
#